data_AF-A0A5Q4DPT9-F1
#
_entry.id   AF-A0A5Q4DPT9-F1
#
_cell.length_a   1.000
_cell.length_b   1.000
_cell.length_c   1.000
_cell.angle_alpha   90.00
_cell.angle_beta   90.00
_cell.angle_gamma   90.00
#
_symmetry.space_group_name_H-M   'P 1'
#
loop_
_entity.id
_entity.type
_entity.pdbx_description
1 polymer ?
#
loop_
_entity_poly.entity_id
_entity_poly.type
_entity_poly.pdbx_seq_one_letter_code
_entity_poly.pdbx_strand_id
1 'polypeptide(L)'
;MELFSLPDWSIWGLIAITLVIVEMLTTIYVALGFGLSAALVAVIVYLLPGLHAAVQGLIWAVLGLAIWLGLSRLNRNRHATRRDINDFDSLDSLTPEERARRRRDPKE
;
A
#
# COMPACT_ATOMS: atom_id res chain seq x y z
N MET A 1 -39.50 10.89 6.27
CA MET A 1 -38.90 10.05 5.21
C MET A 1 -37.79 9.22 5.84
N GLU A 2 -38.16 8.14 6.52
CA GLU A 2 -37.24 7.20 7.22
C GLU A 2 -36.76 6.10 6.25
N LEU A 3 -36.38 6.45 5.01
CA LEU A 3 -36.16 5.43 3.98
C LEU A 3 -34.78 4.76 4.07
N PHE A 4 -33.83 5.34 4.80
CA PHE A 4 -32.45 4.83 4.91
C PHE A 4 -31.87 5.06 6.31
N SER A 5 -32.48 4.47 7.34
CA SER A 5 -31.74 4.23 8.59
C SER A 5 -30.78 3.07 8.35
N LEU A 6 -29.65 3.37 7.71
CA LEU A 6 -28.61 2.38 7.44
C LEU A 6 -27.86 2.11 8.74
N PRO A 7 -27.57 0.82 9.05
CA PRO A 7 -26.70 0.48 10.18
C PRO A 7 -25.34 1.18 10.08
N ASP A 8 -24.75 1.57 11.21
CA ASP A 8 -23.47 2.30 11.28
C ASP A 8 -22.32 1.60 10.54
N TRP A 9 -22.33 0.28 10.47
CA TRP A 9 -21.31 -0.51 9.74
C TRP A 9 -21.40 -0.36 8.22
N SER A 10 -22.59 -0.04 7.70
CA SER A 10 -22.85 0.01 6.25
C SER A 10 -22.05 1.12 5.58
N ILE A 11 -21.82 2.24 6.27
CA ILE A 11 -21.00 3.35 5.75
C ILE A 11 -19.57 2.86 5.48
N TRP A 12 -18.96 2.18 6.46
CA TRP A 12 -17.60 1.63 6.31
C TRP A 12 -17.53 0.52 5.26
N GLY A 13 -18.57 -0.31 5.15
CA GLY A 13 -18.68 -1.31 4.09
C GLY A 13 -18.71 -0.69 2.69
N LEU A 14 -19.49 0.37 2.49
CA LEU A 14 -19.55 1.10 1.22
C LEU A 14 -18.21 1.78 0.89
N ILE A 15 -17.55 2.37 1.87
CA ILE A 15 -16.20 2.94 1.70
C ILE A 15 -15.21 1.85 1.27
N ALA A 16 -15.23 0.69 1.93
CA ALA A 16 -14.35 -0.43 1.60
C ALA A 16 -14.53 -0.89 0.15
N ILE A 17 -15.78 -1.12 -0.28
CA ILE A 17 -16.10 -1.52 -1.66
C ILE A 17 -15.64 -0.46 -2.65
N THR A 18 -15.92 0.82 -2.38
CA THR A 18 -15.53 1.93 -3.25
C THR A 18 -14.01 2.00 -3.43
N LEU A 19 -13.26 1.86 -2.34
CA LEU A 19 -11.80 1.86 -2.37
C LEU A 19 -11.24 0.66 -3.14
N VAL A 20 -11.86 -0.52 -3.03
CA VAL A 20 -11.49 -1.70 -3.84
C VAL A 20 -11.73 -1.43 -5.33
N ILE A 21 -12.87 -0.83 -5.69
CA ILE A 21 -13.16 -0.48 -7.10
C ILE A 21 -12.13 0.52 -7.62
N VAL A 22 -11.85 1.60 -6.89
CA VAL A 22 -10.83 2.61 -7.24
C VAL A 22 -9.45 1.96 -7.41
N GLU A 23 -9.12 1.03 -6.53
CA GLU A 23 -7.87 0.29 -6.62
C GLU A 23 -7.80 -0.55 -7.91
N MET A 24 -8.86 -1.28 -8.27
CA MET A 24 -8.89 -2.06 -9.51
C MET A 24 -8.73 -1.18 -10.76
N LEU A 25 -9.12 0.10 -10.69
CA LEU A 25 -8.96 1.06 -11.79
C LEU A 25 -7.55 1.69 -11.85
N THR A 26 -6.83 1.75 -10.72
CA THR A 26 -5.56 2.50 -10.61
C THR A 26 -4.33 1.60 -10.47
N THR A 27 -4.45 0.42 -9.86
CA THR A 27 -3.37 -0.55 -9.61
C THR A 27 -2.17 0.03 -8.83
N ILE A 28 -2.42 0.96 -7.91
CA ILE A 28 -1.38 1.69 -7.15
C ILE A 28 -1.11 1.05 -5.77
N TYR A 29 -1.93 0.08 -5.36
CA TYR A 29 -1.96 -0.63 -4.07
C TYR A 29 -2.24 0.22 -2.83
N VAL A 30 -2.42 1.54 -2.99
CA VAL A 30 -2.65 2.47 -1.88
C VAL A 30 -4.10 2.39 -1.42
N ALA A 31 -5.06 2.39 -2.34
CA ALA A 31 -6.48 2.35 -2.00
C ALA A 31 -6.86 1.00 -1.38
N LEU A 32 -6.20 -0.10 -1.77
CA LEU A 32 -6.37 -1.42 -1.17
C LEU A 32 -6.09 -1.44 0.34
N GLY A 33 -5.03 -0.76 0.81
CA GLY A 33 -4.68 -0.71 2.23
C GLY A 33 -5.71 0.03 3.08
N PHE A 34 -6.22 1.16 2.58
CA PHE A 34 -7.30 1.90 3.23
C PHE A 34 -8.65 1.19 3.11
N GLY A 35 -8.90 0.48 2.01
CA GLY A 35 -10.12 -0.32 1.79
C GLY A 35 -10.20 -1.51 2.75
N LEU A 36 -9.10 -2.24 2.93
CA LEU A 36 -9.01 -3.33 3.91
C LEU A 36 -9.22 -2.81 5.34
N SER A 37 -8.65 -1.65 5.66
CA SER A 37 -8.85 -1.01 6.96
C SER A 37 -10.30 -0.60 7.19
N ALA A 38 -10.97 -0.07 6.16
CA ALA A 38 -12.39 0.28 6.23
C ALA A 38 -13.26 -0.97 6.44
N ALA A 39 -12.93 -2.08 5.78
CA ALA A 39 -13.61 -3.36 6.00
C ALA A 39 -13.44 -3.86 7.44
N LEU A 40 -12.23 -3.73 8.02
CA LEU A 40 -12.00 -4.06 9.43
C LEU A 40 -12.81 -3.17 10.37
N VAL A 41 -12.88 -1.85 10.10
CA VAL A 41 -13.70 -0.93 10.90
C VAL A 41 -15.19 -1.29 10.77
N ALA A 42 -15.68 -1.69 9.60
CA ALA A 42 -17.05 -2.16 9.42
C ALA A 42 -17.35 -3.38 10.32
N VAL A 43 -16.43 -4.34 10.39
CA VAL A 43 -16.55 -5.50 11.28
C VAL A 43 -16.52 -5.08 12.76
N ILE A 44 -15.64 -4.14 13.13
CA ILE A 44 -15.56 -3.62 14.51
C ILE A 44 -16.88 -2.95 14.91
N VAL A 45 -17.43 -2.09 14.06
CA VAL A 45 -18.70 -1.38 14.32
C VAL A 45 -19.89 -2.34 14.32
N TYR A 46 -19.84 -3.39 13.52
CA TYR A 46 -20.85 -4.46 13.55
C TYR A 46 -20.85 -5.20 14.91
N LEU A 47 -19.67 -5.48 15.48
CA LEU A 47 -19.53 -6.16 16.78
C LEU A 47 -19.75 -5.23 17.98
N LEU A 48 -19.38 -3.95 17.85
CA LEU A 48 -19.45 -2.93 18.89
C LEU A 48 -20.26 -1.72 18.38
N PRO A 49 -21.60 -1.85 18.30
CA PRO A 49 -22.45 -0.75 17.87
C PRO A 49 -22.40 0.41 18.87
N GLY A 50 -22.53 1.65 18.38
CA GLY A 50 -22.46 2.86 19.20
C GLY A 50 -21.04 3.40 19.45
N LEU A 51 -20.02 2.85 18.80
CA LEU A 51 -18.67 3.42 18.84
C LEU A 51 -18.68 4.82 18.23
N HIS A 52 -18.08 5.81 18.90
CA HIS A 52 -18.09 7.18 18.41
C HIS A 52 -17.38 7.32 17.04
N ALA A 53 -17.97 8.07 16.12
CA ALA A 53 -17.47 8.21 14.74
C ALA A 53 -16.00 8.68 14.67
N ALA A 54 -15.58 9.58 15.57
CA ALA A 54 -14.19 10.02 15.66
C ALA A 54 -13.21 8.88 16.00
N VAL A 55 -13.62 7.95 16.86
CA VAL A 55 -12.79 6.78 17.22
C VAL A 55 -12.72 5.80 16.05
N GLN A 56 -13.84 5.58 15.36
CA GLN A 56 -13.88 4.76 14.14
C GLN A 56 -12.92 5.31 13.08
N GLY A 57 -12.95 6.63 12.83
CA GLY A 57 -12.05 7.31 11.91
C GLY A 57 -10.58 7.23 12.32
N LEU A 58 -10.27 7.33 13.62
CA LEU A 58 -8.92 7.17 14.14
C LEU A 58 -8.39 5.74 13.91
N ILE A 59 -9.19 4.72 14.23
CA ILE A 59 -8.85 3.32 13.98
C ILE A 59 -8.58 3.10 12.49
N TRP A 60 -9.46 3.61 11.63
CA TRP A 60 -9.31 3.49 10.18
C TRP A 60 -8.01 4.15 9.69
N ALA A 61 -7.71 5.37 10.15
CA ALA A 61 -6.51 6.09 9.74
C ALA A 61 -5.22 5.39 10.20
N VAL A 62 -5.19 4.89 11.44
CA VAL A 62 -4.02 4.19 12.00
C VAL A 62 -3.81 2.85 11.29
N LEU A 63 -4.86 2.05 11.09
CA LEU A 63 -4.76 0.78 10.36
C LEU A 63 -4.36 1.01 8.91
N GLY A 64 -4.98 1.99 8.23
CA GLY A 64 -4.68 2.32 6.84
C GLY A 64 -3.22 2.73 6.66
N LEU A 65 -2.72 3.59 7.54
CA LEU A 65 -1.32 4.00 7.55
C LEU A 65 -0.38 2.83 7.82
N ALA A 66 -0.69 1.98 8.81
CA ALA A 66 0.13 0.82 9.15
C ALA A 66 0.24 -0.18 7.98
N ILE A 67 -0.89 -0.48 7.32
CA ILE A 67 -0.93 -1.37 6.15
C ILE A 67 -0.15 -0.74 4.99
N TRP A 68 -0.36 0.55 4.72
CA TRP A 68 0.35 1.24 3.64
C TRP A 68 1.87 1.25 3.86
N LEU A 69 2.33 1.56 5.08
CA LEU A 69 3.76 1.51 5.42
C LEU A 69 4.31 0.09 5.29
N GLY A 70 3.57 -0.92 5.73
CA GLY A 70 3.94 -2.33 5.61
C GLY A 70 4.11 -2.75 4.14
N LEU A 71 3.15 -2.43 3.28
CA LEU A 71 3.19 -2.73 1.84
C LEU A 71 4.31 -1.95 1.14
N SER A 72 4.47 -0.66 1.45
CA SER A 72 5.53 0.19 0.89
C SER A 72 6.92 -0.36 1.21
N ARG A 73 7.11 -0.82 2.45
CA ARG A 73 8.38 -1.41 2.89
C ARG A 73 8.62 -2.76 2.21
N LEU A 74 7.60 -3.60 2.09
CA LEU A 74 7.72 -4.89 1.40
C LEU A 74 8.06 -4.72 -0.09
N ASN A 75 7.42 -3.76 -0.76
CA ASN A 75 7.67 -3.54 -2.17
C ASN A 75 9.08 -2.99 -2.44
N ARG A 76 9.55 -2.05 -1.61
CA ARG A 76 10.92 -1.53 -1.72
C ARG A 76 11.98 -2.63 -1.63
N ASN A 77 11.78 -3.59 -0.71
CA ASN A 77 12.70 -4.71 -0.54
C ASN A 77 12.73 -5.64 -1.77
N ARG A 78 11.58 -5.86 -2.43
CA ARG A 78 11.49 -6.69 -3.64
C ARG A 78 12.19 -6.04 -4.85
N HIS A 79 12.15 -4.71 -4.97
CA HIS A 79 12.88 -4.01 -6.02
C HIS A 79 14.40 -4.02 -5.80
N ALA A 80 14.85 -3.96 -4.54
CA ALA A 80 16.28 -4.02 -4.21
C ALA A 80 16.94 -5.38 -4.52
N THR A 81 16.16 -6.46 -4.63
CA THR A 81 16.67 -7.82 -4.89
C THR A 81 16.75 -8.18 -6.36
N ARG A 82 16.19 -7.36 -7.26
CA ARG A 82 16.36 -7.57 -8.69
C ARG A 82 17.73 -7.02 -9.09
N ARG A 83 18.69 -7.92 -9.31
CA ARG A 83 19.91 -7.61 -10.07
C ARG A 83 19.49 -6.97 -11.40
N ASP A 84 20.07 -5.83 -11.71
CA ASP A 84 19.85 -5.18 -13.00
C ASP A 84 20.45 -6.07 -14.10
N ILE A 85 19.89 -6.02 -15.30
CA ILE A 85 20.46 -6.73 -16.46
C ILE A 85 21.89 -6.23 -16.69
N ASN A 86 22.13 -4.94 -16.45
CA ASN A 86 23.45 -4.30 -16.52
C ASN A 86 24.45 -4.81 -15.47
N ASP A 87 24.01 -5.54 -14.44
CA ASP A 87 24.91 -6.18 -13.47
C ASP A 87 25.56 -7.46 -14.04
N PHE A 88 24.99 -8.05 -15.09
CA PHE A 88 25.53 -9.23 -15.79
C PHE A 88 26.46 -8.87 -16.96
N ASP A 89 26.51 -7.60 -17.32
CA ASP A 89 27.31 -7.10 -18.41
C ASP A 89 28.81 -7.14 -18.08
N SER A 90 29.56 -7.78 -18.97
CA SER A 90 31.03 -7.81 -18.89
C SER A 90 31.59 -6.39 -18.98
N LEU A 91 32.76 -6.15 -18.36
CA LEU A 91 33.43 -4.84 -18.40
C LEU A 91 33.67 -4.31 -19.83
N ASP A 92 33.63 -5.19 -20.82
CA ASP A 92 33.81 -4.86 -22.22
C ASP A 92 32.62 -4.15 -22.87
N SER A 93 31.40 -4.26 -22.31
CA SER A 93 30.24 -3.48 -22.79
C SER A 93 30.27 -2.02 -22.32
N LEU A 94 31.07 -1.71 -21.29
CA LEU A 94 31.23 -0.35 -20.78
C LEU A 94 32.08 0.50 -21.74
N THR A 95 31.75 1.80 -21.79
CA THR A 95 32.62 2.77 -22.46
C THR A 95 34.00 2.82 -21.80
N PRO A 96 35.07 3.23 -22.53
CA PRO A 96 36.42 3.28 -21.97
C PRO A 96 36.53 4.12 -20.68
N GLU A 97 35.77 5.21 -20.59
CA GLU A 97 35.75 6.09 -19.42
C GLU A 97 35.10 5.43 -18.20
N GLU A 98 33.96 4.78 -18.38
CA GLU A 98 33.25 4.06 -17.31
C GLU A 98 34.06 2.86 -16.82
N ARG A 99 34.71 2.14 -17.74
CA ARG A 99 35.62 1.04 -17.41
C ARG A 99 36.80 1.52 -16.56
N ALA A 100 37.38 2.68 -16.89
CA ALA A 100 38.46 3.28 -16.13
C ALA A 100 38.01 3.75 -14.73
N ARG A 101 36.76 4.24 -14.58
CA ARG A 101 36.17 4.57 -13.27
C ARG A 101 35.92 3.32 -12.43
N ARG A 102 35.33 2.27 -13.00
CA ARG A 102 34.99 1.01 -12.28
C ARG A 102 36.24 0.22 -11.85
N ARG A 103 37.35 0.33 -12.60
CA ARG A 103 38.67 -0.21 -12.19
C ARG A 103 39.32 0.58 -11.06
N ARG A 104 39.02 1.88 -10.96
CA ARG A 104 39.53 2.74 -9.88
C ARG A 104 38.79 2.52 -8.57
N ASP A 105 37.51 2.17 -8.65
CA ASP A 105 36.64 1.98 -7.49
C ASP A 105 35.89 0.64 -7.62
N PRO A 106 36.62 -0.49 -7.43
CA PRO A 106 35.99 -1.80 -7.49
C PRO A 106 35.02 -1.94 -6.33
N LYS A 107 33.73 -2.09 -6.63
CA LYS A 107 32.74 -2.53 -5.62
C LYS A 107 33.14 -3.92 -5.15
N GLU A 108 33.62 -4.02 -3.91
CA GLU A 108 33.95 -5.27 -3.21
C GLU A 108 32.76 -6.24 -3.13
#